data_AF-A0A8F5VIU0-F1
#
_entry.id   AF-A0A8F5VIU0-F1
#
_cell.length_a   1.000
_cell.length_b   1.000
_cell.length_c   1.000
_cell.angle_alpha   90.00
_cell.angle_beta   90.00
_cell.angle_gamma   90.00
#
_symmetry.space_group_name_H-M   'P 1'
#
loop_
_entity.id
_entity.type
_entity.pdbx_description
1 polymer ?
#
loop_
_entity_poly.entity_id
_entity_poly.type
_entity_poly.pdbx_seq_one_letter_code
_entity_poly.pdbx_strand_id
1 'polypeptide(L)'
;MPEAEQVEAIKGGVASWNQWKAANPRKRPDLRGAHLTGLSLEGINLNGARLAEVDFEFCNLKKANFAGADLSRANLSNTDLTDAVFLNANLQGARLTGATVTRADFRGANVAGADIRQIKRGL
;
A
#
# COMPACT_ATOMS: atom_id res chain seq x y z
N MET A 1 -14.84 7.29 4.99
CA MET A 1 -13.65 8.11 5.28
C MET A 1 -12.84 7.40 6.35
N PRO A 2 -11.51 7.49 6.31
CA PRO A 2 -10.65 6.80 7.28
C PRO A 2 -10.74 7.47 8.64
N GLU A 3 -10.57 6.70 9.72
CA GLU A 3 -10.53 7.25 11.07
C GLU A 3 -9.24 8.07 11.25
N ALA A 4 -9.34 9.27 11.85
CA ALA A 4 -8.20 10.16 12.02
C ALA A 4 -7.04 9.50 12.77
N GLU A 5 -7.35 8.67 13.78
CA GLU A 5 -6.33 7.92 14.54
C GLU A 5 -5.48 6.99 13.65
N GLN A 6 -6.06 6.37 12.62
CA GLN A 6 -5.34 5.47 11.72
C GLN A 6 -4.40 6.24 10.81
N VAL A 7 -4.88 7.38 10.29
CA VAL A 7 -4.11 8.28 9.43
C VAL A 7 -2.93 8.87 10.21
N GLU A 8 -3.15 9.32 11.44
CA GLU A 8 -2.07 9.84 12.28
C GLU A 8 -1.07 8.74 12.70
N ALA A 9 -1.57 7.53 13.00
CA ALA A 9 -0.70 6.39 13.32
C ALA A 9 0.23 6.03 12.15
N ILE A 10 -0.28 5.96 10.91
CA ILE A 10 0.55 5.62 9.75
C ILE A 10 1.49 6.77 9.34
N LYS A 11 1.07 8.03 9.50
CA LYS A 11 1.95 9.21 9.29
C LYS A 11 3.10 9.25 10.29
N GLY A 12 2.91 8.71 11.50
CA GLY A 12 3.98 8.49 12.47
C GLY A 12 4.97 7.38 12.09
N GLY A 13 4.78 6.72 10.95
CA GLY A 13 5.65 5.67 10.43
C GLY A 13 5.33 4.28 10.98
N VAL A 14 6.18 3.31 10.64
CA VAL A 14 5.94 1.88 10.90
C VAL A 14 5.82 1.57 12.40
N ALA A 15 6.59 2.24 13.26
CA ALA A 15 6.53 2.05 14.71
C ALA A 15 5.17 2.48 15.28
N SER A 16 4.71 3.68 14.94
CA SER A 16 3.39 4.20 15.35
C SER A 16 2.26 3.35 14.80
N TRP A 17 2.36 2.90 13.54
CA TRP A 17 1.40 1.98 12.95
C TRP A 17 1.30 0.65 13.72
N ASN A 18 2.44 0.11 14.14
CA ASN A 18 2.46 -1.13 14.90
C ASN A 18 1.87 -0.96 16.30
N GLN A 19 2.08 0.18 16.96
CA GLN A 19 1.43 0.53 18.23
C GLN A 19 -0.10 0.61 18.07
N TRP A 20 -0.59 1.29 17.02
CA TRP A 20 -2.02 1.39 16.75
C TRP A 20 -2.65 0.02 16.51
N LYS A 21 -2.01 -0.85 15.72
CA LYS A 21 -2.51 -2.22 15.50
C LYS A 21 -2.54 -3.05 16.79
N ALA A 22 -1.52 -2.92 17.64
CA ALA A 22 -1.47 -3.61 18.93
C ALA A 22 -2.58 -3.14 19.88
N ALA A 23 -2.90 -1.84 19.85
CA ALA A 23 -4.01 -1.26 20.62
C ALA A 23 -5.38 -1.61 20.03
N ASN A 24 -5.47 -1.94 18.72
CA ASN A 24 -6.72 -2.17 18.00
C ASN A 24 -6.79 -3.54 17.30
N PRO A 25 -6.59 -4.68 18.01
CA PRO A 25 -6.43 -6.00 17.38
C PRO A 25 -7.68 -6.53 16.66
N ARG A 26 -8.86 -5.96 16.96
CA ARG A 26 -10.13 -6.34 16.33
C ARG A 26 -10.56 -5.38 15.21
N LYS A 27 -9.88 -4.24 15.05
CA LYS A 27 -10.20 -3.28 13.99
C LYS A 27 -9.48 -3.71 12.71
N ARG A 28 -10.23 -3.78 11.61
CA ARG A 28 -9.63 -3.88 10.28
C ARG A 28 -9.08 -2.50 9.88
N PRO A 29 -7.81 -2.40 9.45
CA PRO A 29 -7.27 -1.15 8.92
C PRO A 29 -8.13 -0.58 7.78
N ASP A 30 -8.45 0.70 7.87
CA ASP A 30 -9.20 1.46 6.87
C ASP A 30 -8.57 2.84 6.66
N LEU A 31 -7.84 2.95 5.54
CA LEU A 31 -7.14 4.15 5.07
C LEU A 31 -7.68 4.58 3.70
N ARG A 32 -8.94 4.23 3.37
CA ARG A 32 -9.54 4.59 2.08
C ARG A 32 -9.49 6.09 1.84
N GLY A 33 -8.93 6.52 0.72
CA GLY A 33 -8.79 7.94 0.37
C GLY A 33 -7.80 8.71 1.25
N ALA A 34 -6.99 8.06 2.10
CA ALA A 34 -6.00 8.76 2.91
C ALA A 34 -4.86 9.31 2.02
N HIS A 35 -4.40 10.53 2.33
CA HIS A 35 -3.25 11.14 1.67
C HIS A 35 -1.99 10.83 2.46
N LEU A 36 -1.14 9.95 1.92
CA LEU A 36 0.04 9.38 2.59
C LEU A 36 1.31 9.58 1.74
N THR A 37 1.29 10.52 0.81
CA THR A 37 2.35 10.84 -0.15
C THR A 37 3.72 11.00 0.51
N GLY A 38 4.75 10.40 -0.07
CA GLY A 38 6.16 10.60 0.28
C GLY A 38 6.61 10.00 1.62
N LEU A 39 5.78 9.21 2.29
CA LEU A 39 6.16 8.58 3.56
C LEU A 39 7.19 7.45 3.36
N SER A 40 8.05 7.27 4.36
CA SER A 40 8.90 6.08 4.46
C SER A 40 8.21 5.01 5.29
N LEU A 41 7.73 3.96 4.62
CA LEU A 41 6.91 2.89 5.17
C LEU A 41 7.52 1.50 4.84
N GLU A 42 8.85 1.41 4.76
CA GLU A 42 9.54 0.14 4.51
C GLU A 42 9.14 -0.93 5.55
N GLY A 43 8.72 -2.10 5.05
CA GLY A 43 8.30 -3.22 5.87
C GLY A 43 6.93 -3.06 6.52
N ILE A 44 6.15 -2.03 6.17
CA ILE A 44 4.84 -1.84 6.78
C ILE A 44 3.90 -3.02 6.49
N ASN A 45 3.17 -3.46 7.52
CA ASN A 45 2.16 -4.50 7.36
C ASN A 45 0.76 -3.88 7.32
N LEU A 46 0.16 -3.91 6.13
CA LEU A 46 -1.19 -3.48 5.75
C LEU A 46 -2.00 -4.67 5.18
N ASN A 47 -1.71 -5.89 5.63
CA ASN A 47 -2.46 -7.09 5.22
C ASN A 47 -3.96 -6.91 5.46
N GLY A 48 -4.77 -7.26 4.45
CA GLY A 48 -6.22 -7.17 4.50
C GLY A 48 -6.78 -5.75 4.63
N ALA A 49 -5.96 -4.70 4.61
CA ALA A 49 -6.42 -3.32 4.81
C ALA A 49 -7.39 -2.85 3.71
N ARG A 50 -8.26 -1.90 4.06
CA ARG A 50 -9.06 -1.15 3.08
C ARG A 50 -8.26 0.09 2.68
N LEU A 51 -7.74 0.09 1.45
CA LEU A 51 -6.83 1.08 0.89
C LEU A 51 -7.36 1.66 -0.43
N ALA A 52 -8.65 1.47 -0.74
CA ALA A 52 -9.23 1.99 -1.96
C ALA A 52 -9.04 3.52 -2.04
N GLU A 53 -8.58 4.00 -3.20
CA GLU A 53 -8.33 5.43 -3.47
C GLU A 53 -7.26 6.08 -2.56
N VAL A 54 -6.47 5.31 -1.81
CA VAL A 54 -5.35 5.84 -1.02
C VAL A 54 -4.29 6.46 -1.92
N ASP A 55 -3.67 7.55 -1.46
CA ASP A 55 -2.53 8.15 -2.15
C ASP A 55 -1.22 7.81 -1.46
N PHE A 56 -0.45 6.92 -2.06
CA PHE A 56 0.90 6.52 -1.67
C PHE A 56 1.98 7.10 -2.59
N GLU A 57 1.68 8.09 -3.43
CA GLU A 57 2.66 8.59 -4.40
C GLU A 57 4.00 8.94 -3.74
N PHE A 58 5.11 8.56 -4.37
CA PHE A 58 6.49 8.76 -3.87
C PHE A 58 6.85 8.03 -2.56
N CYS A 59 6.00 7.17 -1.99
CA CYS A 59 6.34 6.43 -0.78
C CYS A 59 7.47 5.40 -1.01
N ASN A 60 8.30 5.22 0.02
CA ASN A 60 9.12 4.01 0.16
C ASN A 60 8.27 2.91 0.80
N LEU A 61 7.92 1.90 0.01
CA LEU A 61 7.09 0.76 0.39
C LEU A 61 7.83 -0.56 0.19
N LYS A 62 9.17 -0.54 0.26
CA LYS A 62 9.98 -1.75 0.20
C LYS A 62 9.49 -2.76 1.22
N LYS A 63 9.38 -4.04 0.84
CA LYS A 63 8.95 -5.14 1.73
C LYS A 63 7.58 -4.93 2.38
N ALA A 64 6.75 -3.99 1.90
CA ALA A 64 5.42 -3.76 2.46
C ALA A 64 4.53 -4.99 2.19
N ASN A 65 3.71 -5.35 3.18
CA ASN A 65 2.74 -6.43 3.06
C ASN A 65 1.34 -5.87 2.82
N PHE A 66 0.84 -6.04 1.59
CA PHE A 66 -0.50 -5.71 1.13
C PHE A 66 -1.34 -6.96 0.81
N ALA A 67 -0.96 -8.15 1.27
CA ALA A 67 -1.69 -9.37 0.93
C ALA A 67 -3.17 -9.26 1.34
N GLY A 68 -4.07 -9.60 0.43
CA GLY A 68 -5.53 -9.49 0.61
C GLY A 68 -6.07 -8.06 0.79
N ALA A 69 -5.25 -7.02 0.64
CA ALA A 69 -5.70 -5.63 0.76
C ALA A 69 -6.55 -5.20 -0.46
N ASP A 70 -7.46 -4.27 -0.23
CA ASP A 70 -8.20 -3.60 -1.30
C ASP A 70 -7.53 -2.27 -1.64
N LEU A 71 -6.74 -2.25 -2.71
CA LEU A 71 -6.02 -1.11 -3.29
C LEU A 71 -6.72 -0.60 -4.56
N SER A 72 -8.01 -0.87 -4.74
CA SER A 72 -8.72 -0.40 -5.93
C SER A 72 -8.60 1.11 -6.08
N ARG A 73 -8.20 1.56 -7.29
CA ARG A 73 -7.95 2.97 -7.63
C ARG A 73 -6.92 3.68 -6.75
N ALA A 74 -6.09 2.95 -6.01
CA ALA A 74 -4.99 3.55 -5.24
C ALA A 74 -3.97 4.21 -6.17
N ASN A 75 -3.36 5.31 -5.71
CA ASN A 75 -2.21 5.92 -6.36
C ASN A 75 -0.92 5.38 -5.74
N LEU A 76 -0.23 4.51 -6.49
CA LEU A 76 1.09 3.95 -6.18
C LEU A 76 2.14 4.50 -7.17
N SER A 77 1.90 5.67 -7.77
CA SER A 77 2.85 6.23 -8.74
C SER A 77 4.17 6.57 -8.07
N ASN A 78 5.28 6.33 -8.75
CA ASN A 78 6.64 6.65 -8.28
C ASN A 78 7.04 6.02 -6.93
N THR A 79 6.34 4.99 -6.46
CA THR A 79 6.70 4.28 -5.21
C THR A 79 7.84 3.30 -5.43
N ASP A 80 8.60 3.01 -4.37
CA ASP A 80 9.47 1.83 -4.33
C ASP A 80 8.74 0.65 -3.67
N LEU A 81 8.33 -0.33 -4.48
CA LEU A 81 7.65 -1.56 -4.07
C LEU A 81 8.58 -2.77 -4.15
N THR A 82 9.90 -2.57 -4.07
CA THR A 82 10.85 -3.67 -4.09
C THR A 82 10.55 -4.66 -2.96
N ASP A 83 10.43 -5.95 -3.26
CA ASP A 83 10.05 -7.01 -2.32
C ASP A 83 8.66 -6.87 -1.67
N ALA A 84 7.77 -6.01 -2.18
CA ALA A 84 6.41 -5.88 -1.64
C ALA A 84 5.52 -7.10 -1.97
N VAL A 85 4.57 -7.41 -1.09
CA VAL A 85 3.67 -8.56 -1.22
C VAL A 85 2.25 -8.10 -1.50
N PHE A 86 1.70 -8.48 -2.65
CA PHE A 86 0.32 -8.20 -3.10
C PHE A 86 -0.51 -9.49 -3.29
N LEU A 87 -0.12 -10.59 -2.63
CA LEU A 87 -0.83 -11.87 -2.75
C LEU A 87 -2.34 -11.71 -2.54
N ASN A 88 -3.14 -12.08 -3.54
CA ASN A 88 -4.62 -11.95 -3.54
C ASN A 88 -5.15 -10.52 -3.28
N ALA A 89 -4.34 -9.48 -3.50
CA ALA A 89 -4.78 -8.10 -3.35
C ALA A 89 -5.63 -7.63 -4.53
N ASN A 90 -6.51 -6.66 -4.30
CA ASN A 90 -7.26 -6.00 -5.37
C ASN A 90 -6.58 -4.68 -5.77
N LEU A 91 -5.98 -4.62 -6.95
CA LEU A 91 -5.39 -3.40 -7.54
C LEU A 91 -6.20 -2.88 -8.74
N GLN A 92 -7.49 -3.23 -8.84
CA GLN A 92 -8.32 -2.80 -9.97
C GLN A 92 -8.28 -1.28 -10.13
N GLY A 93 -7.86 -0.81 -11.31
CA GLY A 93 -7.75 0.61 -11.62
C GLY A 93 -6.67 1.38 -10.84
N ALA A 94 -5.78 0.70 -10.11
CA ALA A 94 -4.68 1.36 -9.40
C ALA A 94 -3.67 1.97 -10.38
N ARG A 95 -3.00 3.04 -9.97
CA ARG A 95 -1.94 3.70 -10.76
C ARG A 95 -0.58 3.30 -10.23
N LEU A 96 0.26 2.67 -11.06
CA LEU A 96 1.62 2.26 -10.71
C LEU A 96 2.68 2.92 -11.61
N THR A 97 2.35 4.04 -12.26
CA THR A 97 3.26 4.70 -13.20
C THR A 97 4.59 5.05 -12.53
N GLY A 98 5.71 4.59 -13.11
CA GLY A 98 7.06 4.85 -12.58
C GLY A 98 7.44 4.07 -11.30
N ALA A 99 6.54 3.23 -10.78
CA ALA A 99 6.81 2.43 -9.59
C ALA A 99 7.90 1.38 -9.84
N THR A 100 8.76 1.15 -8.85
CA THR A 100 9.73 0.04 -8.86
C THR A 100 9.09 -1.20 -8.26
N VAL A 101 9.00 -2.28 -9.00
CA VAL A 101 8.31 -3.53 -8.57
C VAL A 101 9.23 -4.75 -8.57
N THR A 102 10.53 -4.53 -8.39
CA THR A 102 11.55 -5.58 -8.35
C THR A 102 11.22 -6.61 -7.26
N ARG A 103 11.09 -7.89 -7.65
CA ARG A 103 10.74 -9.01 -6.75
C ARG A 103 9.41 -8.85 -5.99
N ALA A 104 8.53 -7.93 -6.41
CA ALA A 104 7.20 -7.82 -5.83
C ALA A 104 6.34 -9.04 -6.21
N ASP A 105 5.56 -9.56 -5.26
CA ASP A 105 4.71 -10.73 -5.44
C ASP A 105 3.26 -10.33 -5.74
N PHE A 106 2.85 -10.48 -7.00
CA PHE A 106 1.48 -10.19 -7.46
C PHE A 106 0.62 -11.46 -7.68
N ARG A 107 1.02 -12.63 -7.15
CA ARG A 107 0.24 -13.87 -7.34
C ARG A 107 -1.21 -13.68 -6.86
N GLY A 108 -2.17 -14.05 -7.69
CA GLY A 108 -3.60 -13.90 -7.39
C GLY A 108 -4.10 -12.45 -7.28
N ALA A 109 -3.26 -11.44 -7.51
CA ALA A 109 -3.69 -10.05 -7.46
C ALA A 109 -4.57 -9.69 -8.65
N ASN A 110 -5.65 -8.96 -8.41
CA ASN A 110 -6.47 -8.40 -9.49
C ASN A 110 -5.88 -7.07 -9.96
N VAL A 111 -5.28 -7.06 -11.16
CA VAL A 111 -4.68 -5.86 -11.77
C VAL A 111 -5.51 -5.32 -12.95
N ALA A 112 -6.79 -5.70 -13.05
CA ALA A 112 -7.64 -5.25 -14.14
C ALA A 112 -7.73 -3.72 -14.20
N GLY A 113 -7.38 -3.15 -15.36
CA GLY A 113 -7.39 -1.70 -15.58
C GLY A 113 -6.33 -0.92 -14.79
N ALA A 114 -5.39 -1.59 -14.11
CA ALA A 114 -4.29 -0.92 -13.44
C ALA A 114 -3.34 -0.29 -14.47
N ASP A 115 -2.90 0.94 -14.21
CA ASP A 115 -1.91 1.62 -15.04
C ASP A 115 -0.51 1.17 -14.65
N ILE A 116 0.00 0.18 -15.36
CA ILE A 116 1.34 -0.40 -15.18
C ILE A 116 2.37 0.13 -16.20
N ARG A 117 2.09 1.28 -16.83
CA ARG A 117 3.05 1.89 -17.76
C ARG A 117 4.30 2.33 -16.99
N GLN A 118 5.46 2.18 -17.62
CA GLN A 118 6.75 2.65 -17.07
C GLN A 118 7.14 2.07 -15.70
N ILE A 119 6.56 0.93 -15.29
CA ILE A 119 7.05 0.23 -14.11
C ILE A 119 8.51 -0.17 -14.32
N LYS A 120 9.30 -0.09 -13.24
CA LYS A 120 10.71 -0.47 -13.25
C LYS A 120 10.80 -1.89 -12.70
N ARG A 121 11.37 -2.79 -13.51
CA ARG A 121 11.70 -4.17 -13.12
C ARG A 121 13.22 -4.23 -12.99
N GLY A 122 13.73 -4.59 -11.82
CA GLY A 122 15.17 -4.76 -11.61
C GLY A 122 15.75 -5.73 -12.65
N LEU A 123 16.93 -5.37 -13.18
CA LEU A 123 17.72 -6.21 -14.07
C LEU A 123 18.23 -7.46 -13.32
#